data_AF-A0A3E4TQQ5-F1
#
_entry.id   AF-A0A3E4TQQ5-F1
#
_cell.length_a   1.000
_cell.length_b   1.000
_cell.length_c   1.000
_cell.angle_alpha   90.00
_cell.angle_beta   90.00
_cell.angle_gamma   90.00
#
_symmetry.space_group_name_H-M   'P 1'
#
loop_
_entity.id
_entity.type
_entity.pdbx_description
1 polymer ?
#
loop_
_entity_poly.entity_id
_entity_poly.type
_entity_poly.pdbx_seq_one_letter_code
_entity_poly.pdbx_strand_id
1 'polypeptide(L)'
;MWLTYRYGWWEFDYDRYHASLSAEMKIHPDEKSPTASGDTLKSGYGIQETVTAGVSTNQSHAVTEAQNAITYFPEFDYQNYWRVLERMGRGYQTRFGFEENPFSTYGRRTHFLPIWYPDGRYTPYTWLIDCWTPAGMLSMNLTDSVQVRGNLWQDWHISPQKPR
;
A
#
# COMPACT_ATOMS: atom_id res chain seq x y z
N MET A 1 -14.92 -2.77 20.07
CA MET A 1 -15.08 -3.25 21.47
C MET A 1 -16.11 -4.37 21.44
N TRP A 2 -15.89 -5.44 22.19
CA TRP A 2 -16.87 -6.53 22.33
C TRP A 2 -16.86 -7.08 23.76
N LEU A 3 -17.91 -7.85 24.06
CA LEU A 3 -18.26 -8.33 25.40
C LEU A 3 -18.48 -9.84 25.35
N THR A 4 -18.10 -10.54 26.42
CA THR A 4 -18.46 -11.95 26.62
C THR A 4 -19.03 -12.17 28.00
N TYR A 5 -19.97 -13.11 28.12
CA TYR A 5 -20.52 -13.58 29.38
C TYR A 5 -20.00 -15.00 29.67
N ARG A 6 -19.49 -15.23 30.88
CA ARG A 6 -19.14 -16.57 31.37
C ARG A 6 -20.12 -16.96 32.49
N TYR A 7 -20.56 -18.22 32.50
CA TYR A 7 -21.59 -18.70 33.42
C TYR A 7 -21.03 -19.63 34.51
N GLY A 8 -21.32 -19.31 35.77
CA GLY A 8 -21.45 -20.26 36.88
C GLY A 8 -22.88 -20.19 37.43
N TRP A 9 -23.34 -21.20 38.18
CA TRP A 9 -24.63 -21.11 38.86
C TRP A 9 -24.57 -19.92 39.84
N TRP A 10 -25.14 -18.79 39.44
CA TRP A 10 -25.26 -17.50 40.16
C TRP A 10 -24.14 -16.44 40.04
N GLU A 11 -23.08 -16.65 39.24
CA GLU A 11 -22.05 -15.63 38.98
C GLU A 11 -21.99 -15.23 37.50
N PHE A 12 -22.01 -13.92 37.25
CA PHE A 12 -21.90 -13.32 35.91
C PHE A 12 -20.66 -12.44 35.84
N ASP A 13 -19.68 -12.86 35.05
CA ASP A 13 -18.51 -12.04 34.73
C ASP A 13 -18.75 -11.21 33.46
N TYR A 14 -18.35 -9.95 33.52
CA TYR A 14 -18.41 -8.99 32.41
C TYR A 14 -17.01 -8.62 31.95
N ASP A 15 -16.55 -9.26 30.87
CA ASP A 15 -15.26 -8.99 30.27
C ASP A 15 -15.36 -7.97 29.13
N ARG A 16 -14.48 -6.96 29.15
CA ARG A 16 -14.39 -5.93 28.10
C ARG A 16 -13.15 -6.14 27.25
N TYR A 17 -13.36 -6.34 25.95
CA TYR A 17 -12.29 -6.52 24.99
C TYR A 17 -12.29 -5.43 23.92
N HIS A 18 -11.10 -5.11 23.43
CA HIS A 18 -10.91 -4.15 22.36
C HIS A 18 -9.78 -4.59 21.42
N ALA A 19 -9.86 -4.06 20.20
CA ALA A 19 -8.80 -4.09 19.23
C ALA A 19 -8.80 -2.78 18.45
N SER A 20 -7.62 -2.38 17.98
CA SER A 20 -7.44 -1.22 17.12
C SER A 20 -6.42 -1.53 16.03
N LEU A 21 -6.64 -0.94 14.86
CA LEU A 21 -5.74 -1.00 13.71
C LEU A 21 -5.14 0.40 13.48
N SER A 22 -3.82 0.46 13.34
CA SER A 22 -3.09 1.62 12.83
C SER A 22 -2.31 1.21 11.58
N ALA A 23 -2.15 2.12 10.62
CA ALA A 23 -1.33 1.85 9.45
C ALA A 23 -0.80 3.13 8.81
N GLU A 24 0.30 2.99 8.08
CA GLU A 24 0.92 4.04 7.27
C GLU A 24 1.30 3.45 5.90
N MET A 25 1.09 4.23 4.85
CA MET A 25 1.52 3.94 3.49
C MET A 25 2.65 4.89 3.11
N LYS A 26 3.69 4.37 2.45
CA LYS A 26 4.75 5.17 1.84
C LYS A 26 4.97 4.72 0.42
N ILE A 27 5.01 5.67 -0.50
CA ILE A 27 5.47 5.45 -1.87
C ILE A 27 6.66 6.34 -2.17
N HIS A 28 7.56 5.84 -3.01
CA HIS A 28 8.70 6.62 -3.49
C HIS A 28 9.08 6.16 -4.90
N PRO A 29 9.76 7.00 -5.68
CA PRO A 29 10.33 6.57 -6.95
C PRO A 29 11.24 5.35 -6.76
N ASP A 30 11.21 4.43 -7.72
CA ASP A 30 12.14 3.31 -7.75
C ASP A 30 13.56 3.83 -7.94
N GLU A 31 14.52 3.28 -7.21
CA GLU A 31 15.95 3.65 -7.29
C GLU A 31 16.54 3.51 -8.71
N LYS A 32 15.89 2.74 -9.60
CA LYS A 32 16.26 2.61 -11.01
C LYS A 32 15.69 3.70 -11.91
N SER A 33 14.97 4.67 -11.36
CA SER A 33 14.51 5.87 -12.06
C SER A 33 15.65 6.90 -12.09
N PRO A 34 16.38 7.04 -13.21
CA PRO A 34 17.67 7.74 -13.26
C PRO A 34 17.57 9.24 -12.98
N THR A 35 16.41 9.84 -13.24
CA THR A 35 16.13 11.27 -13.11
C THR A 35 15.19 11.61 -11.95
N ALA A 36 14.85 10.62 -11.12
CA ALA A 36 14.04 10.86 -9.93
C ALA A 36 14.82 11.69 -8.91
N SER A 37 14.10 12.58 -8.21
CA SER A 37 14.66 13.44 -7.17
C SER A 37 13.63 13.64 -6.05
N GLY A 38 13.95 13.18 -4.84
CA GLY A 38 12.99 13.09 -3.75
C GLY A 38 11.77 12.28 -4.19
N ASP A 39 10.56 12.83 -3.97
CA ASP A 39 9.30 12.21 -4.40
C ASP A 39 8.89 12.62 -5.82
N THR A 40 9.79 13.21 -6.61
CA THR A 40 9.52 13.59 -8.00
C THR A 40 10.10 12.56 -8.96
N LEU A 41 9.30 12.11 -9.93
CA LEU A 41 9.72 11.23 -11.02
C LEU A 41 9.08 11.63 -12.35
N LYS A 42 9.51 10.98 -13.42
CA LYS A 42 8.89 11.07 -14.75
C LYS A 42 7.92 9.90 -14.97
N SER A 43 6.85 10.13 -15.72
CA SER A 43 5.96 9.03 -16.13
C SER A 43 6.70 8.03 -17.03
N GLY A 44 6.32 6.75 -16.98
CA GLY A 44 7.08 5.65 -17.59
C GLY A 44 8.07 4.96 -16.63
N TYR A 45 8.44 5.62 -15.53
CA TYR A 45 9.29 5.00 -14.49
C TYR A 45 8.47 4.38 -13.36
N GLY A 46 9.16 3.60 -12.51
CA GLY A 46 8.57 2.82 -11.44
C GLY A 46 8.44 3.57 -10.12
N ILE A 47 7.45 3.19 -9.33
CA ILE A 47 7.37 3.49 -7.90
C ILE A 47 7.42 2.20 -7.08
N GLN A 48 7.90 2.31 -5.85
CA GLN A 48 7.77 1.26 -4.85
C GLN A 48 6.79 1.72 -3.77
N GLU A 49 6.09 0.75 -3.17
CA GLU A 49 5.13 0.99 -2.10
C GLU A 49 5.47 0.11 -0.90
N THR A 50 5.36 0.69 0.30
CA THR A 50 5.37 -0.04 1.56
C THR A 50 4.20 0.41 2.43
N VAL A 51 3.39 -0.54 2.89
CA VAL A 51 2.37 -0.33 3.92
C VAL A 51 2.83 -1.00 5.21
N THR A 52 2.86 -0.25 6.31
CA THR A 52 3.14 -0.80 7.65
C THR A 52 1.87 -0.77 8.47
N ALA A 53 1.45 -1.92 8.99
CA ALA A 53 0.24 -2.08 9.77
C ALA A 53 0.55 -2.56 11.20
N GLY A 54 -0.16 -1.99 12.16
CA GLY A 54 -0.09 -2.28 13.59
C GLY A 54 -1.45 -2.63 14.16
N VAL A 55 -1.56 -3.79 14.83
CA VAL A 55 -2.75 -4.22 15.56
C VAL A 55 -2.44 -4.20 17.05
N SER A 56 -3.34 -3.63 17.84
CA SER A 56 -3.27 -3.66 19.31
C SER A 56 -4.57 -4.23 19.86
N THR A 57 -4.48 -5.14 20.83
CA THR A 57 -5.64 -5.77 21.47
C THR A 57 -5.27 -6.30 22.85
N ASN A 58 -6.27 -6.38 23.73
CA ASN A 58 -6.17 -7.08 25.01
C ASN A 58 -6.68 -8.54 24.95
N GLN A 59 -7.01 -9.07 23.76
CA GLN A 59 -7.51 -10.44 23.57
C GLN A 59 -6.98 -11.06 22.28
N SER A 60 -5.69 -11.40 22.29
CA SER A 60 -4.96 -11.84 21.09
C SER A 60 -5.52 -13.11 20.44
N HIS A 61 -6.09 -14.02 21.21
CA HIS A 61 -6.68 -15.26 20.67
C HIS A 61 -7.94 -15.05 19.81
N ALA A 62 -8.58 -13.87 19.91
CA ALA A 62 -9.81 -13.57 19.19
C ALA A 62 -9.60 -12.58 18.03
N VAL A 63 -8.37 -12.11 17.81
CA VAL A 63 -8.05 -11.03 16.87
C VAL A 63 -6.97 -11.47 15.91
N THR A 64 -7.20 -11.27 14.61
CA THR A 64 -6.17 -11.45 13.60
C THR A 64 -5.37 -10.18 13.40
N GLU A 65 -4.12 -10.36 12.99
CA GLU A 65 -3.36 -9.35 12.25
C GLU A 65 -4.08 -8.87 10.98
N ALA A 66 -3.64 -7.75 10.40
CA ALA A 66 -4.02 -7.37 9.04
C ALA A 66 -3.41 -8.37 8.04
N GLN A 67 -4.22 -8.85 7.09
CA GLN A 67 -3.83 -9.97 6.22
C GLN A 67 -3.64 -9.58 4.77
N ASN A 68 -4.38 -8.58 4.28
CA ASN A 68 -4.34 -8.17 2.87
C ASN A 68 -4.30 -6.64 2.74
N ALA A 69 -3.62 -6.18 1.70
CA ALA A 69 -3.62 -4.78 1.29
C ALA A 69 -3.76 -4.73 -0.24
N ILE A 70 -4.69 -3.91 -0.73
CA ILE A 70 -5.02 -3.81 -2.15
C ILE A 70 -4.81 -2.36 -2.60
N THR A 71 -3.90 -2.15 -3.54
CA THR A 71 -3.61 -0.83 -4.10
C THR A 71 -4.34 -0.62 -5.42
N TYR A 72 -5.11 0.45 -5.50
CA TYR A 72 -5.76 0.97 -6.70
C TYR A 72 -4.97 2.16 -7.22
N PHE A 73 -4.93 2.32 -8.53
CA PHE A 73 -4.07 3.31 -9.16
C PHE A 73 -4.85 4.37 -9.94
N PRO A 74 -4.35 5.63 -9.99
CA PRO A 74 -5.07 6.74 -10.59
C PRO A 74 -5.14 6.70 -12.12
N GLU A 75 -4.37 5.86 -12.81
CA GLU A 75 -4.26 5.97 -14.27
C GLU A 75 -5.54 5.55 -15.00
N PHE A 76 -6.40 4.80 -14.32
CA PHE A 76 -7.71 4.39 -14.82
C PHE A 76 -8.82 4.81 -13.86
N ASP A 77 -8.70 6.00 -13.26
CA ASP A 77 -9.65 6.57 -12.30
C ASP A 77 -9.98 5.62 -11.15
N TYR A 78 -9.02 4.78 -10.73
CA TYR A 78 -9.18 3.75 -9.68
C TYR A 78 -10.21 2.65 -9.99
N GLN A 79 -10.64 2.48 -11.25
CA GLN A 79 -11.73 1.55 -11.59
C GLN A 79 -11.23 0.18 -12.06
N ASN A 80 -10.23 0.17 -12.94
CA ASN A 80 -9.98 -1.00 -13.79
C ASN A 80 -8.70 -1.78 -13.46
N TYR A 81 -7.86 -1.24 -12.57
CA TYR A 81 -6.58 -1.85 -12.24
C TYR A 81 -6.23 -1.69 -10.77
N TRP A 82 -5.85 -2.79 -10.15
CA TRP A 82 -5.40 -2.86 -8.77
C TRP A 82 -4.38 -3.98 -8.61
N ARG A 83 -3.58 -3.92 -7.55
CA ARG A 83 -2.60 -4.94 -7.19
C ARG A 83 -2.79 -5.35 -5.74
N VAL A 84 -2.75 -6.66 -5.47
CA VAL A 84 -2.55 -7.15 -4.11
C VAL A 84 -1.10 -6.91 -3.73
N LEU A 85 -0.86 -6.42 -2.51
CA LEU A 85 0.48 -6.31 -1.97
C LEU A 85 0.90 -7.63 -1.33
N GLU A 86 2.15 -8.01 -1.55
CA GLU A 86 2.77 -9.12 -0.86
C GLU A 86 2.95 -8.78 0.61
N ARG A 87 2.51 -9.70 1.46
CA ARG A 87 2.65 -9.61 2.89
C ARG A 87 4.04 -10.07 3.33
N MET A 88 4.83 -9.14 3.87
CA MET A 88 6.19 -9.35 4.35
C MET A 88 6.19 -9.67 5.84
N GLY A 89 5.99 -10.95 6.16
CA GLY A 89 6.01 -11.47 7.53
C GLY A 89 4.63 -11.63 8.15
N ARG A 90 4.62 -12.01 9.44
CA ARG A 90 3.40 -12.24 10.22
C ARG A 90 3.50 -11.57 11.60
N GLY A 91 2.37 -11.42 12.26
CA GLY A 91 2.20 -10.79 13.55
C GLY A 91 1.40 -9.50 13.48
N TYR A 92 1.14 -8.94 14.65
CA TYR A 92 0.42 -7.67 14.81
C TYR A 92 1.21 -6.46 14.32
N GLN A 93 2.48 -6.61 13.95
CA GLN A 93 3.23 -5.64 13.17
C GLN A 93 3.58 -6.30 11.84
N THR A 94 2.90 -5.91 10.78
CA THR A 94 3.06 -6.50 9.45
C THR A 94 3.43 -5.41 8.45
N ARG A 95 4.31 -5.75 7.50
CA ARG A 95 4.59 -4.90 6.33
C ARG A 95 4.02 -5.53 5.08
N PHE A 96 3.62 -4.69 4.13
CA PHE A 96 3.20 -5.08 2.80
C PHE A 96 3.95 -4.24 1.78
N GLY A 97 4.18 -4.79 0.59
CA GLY A 97 4.70 -4.05 -0.55
C GLY A 97 4.36 -4.76 -1.84
N PHE A 98 4.69 -4.17 -2.99
CA PHE A 98 4.43 -4.84 -4.26
C PHE A 98 5.10 -6.22 -4.33
N GLU A 99 4.41 -7.18 -4.94
CA GLU A 99 5.05 -8.39 -5.45
C GLU A 99 6.17 -8.02 -6.44
N GLU A 100 7.17 -8.89 -6.56
CA GLU A 100 8.21 -8.75 -7.56
C GLU A 100 7.59 -8.66 -8.95
N ASN A 101 7.96 -7.62 -9.69
CA ASN A 101 7.40 -7.38 -11.00
C ASN A 101 8.15 -8.25 -12.03
N PRO A 102 7.49 -9.22 -12.71
CA PRO A 102 8.15 -10.07 -13.69
C PRO A 102 8.63 -9.29 -14.92
N PHE A 103 8.10 -8.09 -15.15
CA PHE A 103 8.53 -7.19 -16.23
C PHE A 103 9.66 -6.25 -15.81
N SER A 104 10.07 -6.27 -14.54
CA SER A 104 11.26 -5.52 -14.11
C SER A 104 12.52 -6.27 -14.52
N THR A 105 13.37 -5.63 -15.34
CA THR A 105 14.71 -6.13 -15.70
C THR A 105 15.56 -6.54 -14.48
N TYR A 106 15.35 -5.91 -13.33
CA TYR A 106 16.11 -6.14 -12.10
C TYR A 106 15.34 -6.88 -11.00
N GLY A 107 14.22 -7.55 -11.32
CA GLY A 107 13.40 -8.27 -10.33
C GLY A 107 12.86 -7.41 -9.19
N ARG A 108 12.53 -6.13 -9.45
CA ARG A 108 12.14 -5.17 -8.42
C ARG A 108 10.64 -5.22 -8.14
N ARG A 109 10.31 -4.89 -6.90
CA ARG A 109 8.96 -4.73 -6.37
C ARG A 109 8.43 -3.35 -6.75
N THR A 110 8.15 -3.16 -8.03
CA THR A 110 7.88 -1.84 -8.62
C THR A 110 6.59 -1.84 -9.43
N HIS A 111 5.90 -0.71 -9.46
CA HIS A 111 4.77 -0.42 -10.34
C HIS A 111 5.19 0.68 -11.32
N PHE A 112 5.21 0.36 -12.61
CA PHE A 112 5.55 1.34 -13.64
C PHE A 112 4.34 2.20 -13.97
N LEU A 113 4.53 3.51 -13.89
CA LEU A 113 3.54 4.47 -14.33
C LEU A 113 3.43 4.40 -15.87
N PRO A 114 2.22 4.38 -16.45
CA PRO A 114 2.02 4.59 -17.87
C PRO A 114 2.71 5.85 -18.36
N ILE A 115 3.41 5.75 -19.49
CA ILE A 115 4.20 6.85 -20.05
C ILE A 115 3.37 8.08 -20.44
N TRP A 116 2.07 7.89 -20.66
CA TRP A 116 1.12 8.95 -20.98
C TRP A 116 0.50 9.62 -19.75
N TYR A 117 0.79 9.13 -18.53
CA TYR A 117 0.25 9.75 -17.32
C TYR A 117 0.73 11.21 -17.23
N PRO A 118 -0.18 12.17 -17.01
CA PRO A 118 0.15 13.59 -17.09
C PRO A 118 1.02 14.05 -15.92
N ASP A 119 1.68 15.19 -16.11
CA ASP A 119 2.36 15.89 -15.03
C ASP A 119 1.35 16.27 -13.93
N GLY A 120 1.70 16.02 -12.68
CA GLY A 120 0.78 16.21 -11.56
C GLY A 120 1.06 15.29 -10.39
N ARG A 121 0.14 15.27 -9.43
CA ARG A 121 0.20 14.30 -8.33
C ARG A 121 -0.22 12.93 -8.85
N TYR A 122 0.56 11.92 -8.48
CA TYR A 122 0.22 10.53 -8.67
C TYR A 122 -0.02 9.93 -7.28
N THR A 123 -1.28 9.59 -7.01
CA THR A 123 -1.77 9.21 -5.68
C THR A 123 -2.44 7.84 -5.73
N PRO A 124 -1.71 6.73 -5.57
CA PRO A 124 -2.32 5.42 -5.36
C PRO A 124 -3.13 5.41 -4.06
N TYR A 125 -4.14 4.56 -4.05
CA TYR A 125 -5.04 4.36 -2.92
C TYR A 125 -4.96 2.91 -2.47
N THR A 126 -4.65 2.68 -1.20
CA THR A 126 -4.50 1.33 -0.65
C THR A 126 -5.54 1.04 0.40
N TRP A 127 -6.28 -0.05 0.20
CA TRP A 127 -7.25 -0.56 1.14
C TRP A 127 -6.64 -1.72 1.92
N LEU A 128 -6.33 -1.48 3.20
CA LEU A 128 -5.83 -2.47 4.13
C LEU A 128 -7.03 -3.16 4.81
N ILE A 129 -7.09 -4.48 4.73
CA ILE A 129 -8.26 -5.28 5.14
C ILE A 129 -7.87 -6.55 5.91
N ASP A 130 -8.91 -7.28 6.32
CA ASP A 130 -8.82 -8.60 6.95
C ASP A 130 -8.14 -8.63 8.32
N CYS A 131 -8.26 -7.54 9.10
CA CYS A 131 -8.02 -7.58 10.55
C CYS A 131 -9.34 -7.93 11.26
N TRP A 132 -9.55 -9.21 11.53
CA TRP A 132 -10.81 -9.73 12.08
C TRP A 132 -10.85 -9.67 13.60
N THR A 133 -11.98 -9.19 14.12
CA THR A 133 -12.34 -9.18 15.55
C THR A 133 -13.71 -9.83 15.72
N PRO A 134 -14.13 -10.21 16.94
CA PRO A 134 -15.48 -10.71 17.18
C PRO A 134 -16.59 -9.69 16.87
N ALA A 135 -16.25 -8.40 16.80
CA ALA A 135 -17.18 -7.33 16.43
C ALA A 135 -17.23 -7.05 14.91
N GLY A 136 -16.43 -7.75 14.11
CA GLY A 136 -16.29 -7.53 12.67
C GLY A 136 -14.87 -7.18 12.24
N MET A 137 -14.73 -6.85 10.96
CA MET A 137 -13.45 -6.52 10.33
C MET A 137 -13.06 -5.06 10.58
N LEU A 138 -11.81 -4.86 10.99
CA LEU A 138 -11.11 -3.58 10.93
C LEU A 138 -10.43 -3.43 9.58
N SER A 139 -10.60 -2.27 8.94
CA SER A 139 -9.96 -1.92 7.68
C SER A 139 -9.55 -0.45 7.69
N MET A 140 -8.58 -0.08 6.84
CA MET A 140 -8.09 1.29 6.75
C MET A 140 -7.81 1.69 5.30
N ASN A 141 -8.12 2.94 4.98
CA ASN A 141 -7.85 3.54 3.69
C ASN A 141 -6.59 4.38 3.80
N LEU A 142 -5.63 4.15 2.91
CA LEU A 142 -4.32 4.76 2.94
C LEU A 142 -4.02 5.40 1.59
N THR A 143 -3.30 6.51 1.61
CA THR A 143 -2.82 7.18 0.40
C THR A 143 -1.49 7.82 0.68
N ASP A 144 -0.62 7.80 -0.31
CA ASP A 144 0.58 8.63 -0.36
C ASP A 144 0.78 9.12 -1.79
N SER A 145 1.69 10.07 -2.05
CA SER A 145 1.81 10.71 -3.36
C SER A 145 3.23 11.01 -3.79
N VAL A 146 3.50 10.75 -5.05
CA VAL A 146 4.67 11.26 -5.76
C VAL A 146 4.25 12.33 -6.76
N GLN A 147 5.21 13.15 -7.18
CA GLN A 147 5.02 14.19 -8.17
C GLN A 147 5.56 13.73 -9.53
N VAL A 148 4.70 13.68 -10.54
CA VAL A 148 5.09 13.42 -11.93
C VAL A 148 5.46 14.74 -12.60
N ARG A 149 6.64 14.80 -13.23
CA ARG A 149 7.13 15.94 -14.04
C ARG A 149 7.94 15.46 -15.23
N GLY A 150 7.36 15.53 -16.41
CA GLY A 150 7.93 14.98 -17.64
C GLY A 150 7.70 13.47 -17.77
N ASN A 151 8.28 12.89 -18.81
CA ASN A 151 8.11 11.48 -19.15
C ASN A 151 9.43 10.84 -19.61
N LEU A 152 9.44 9.52 -19.63
CA LEU A 152 10.59 8.69 -19.99
C LEU A 152 11.18 9.05 -21.37
N TRP A 153 10.38 9.50 -22.33
CA TRP A 153 10.90 9.92 -23.64
C TRP A 153 11.88 11.09 -23.54
N GLN A 154 11.68 12.01 -22.61
CA GLN A 154 12.60 13.14 -22.44
C GLN A 154 14.01 12.72 -22.00
N ASP A 155 14.15 11.53 -21.41
CA ASP A 155 15.44 11.01 -20.95
C ASP A 155 16.15 10.16 -22.01
N TRP A 156 15.39 9.49 -22.88
CA TRP A 156 15.94 8.49 -23.82
C TRP A 156 15.73 8.82 -25.30
N HIS A 157 14.89 9.79 -25.64
CA HIS A 157 14.65 10.14 -27.03
C HIS A 157 15.85 10.91 -27.61
N ILE A 158 16.55 10.26 -28.54
CA ILE A 158 17.59 10.89 -29.35
C ILE A 158 16.94 11.38 -30.65
N SER A 159 16.61 12.67 -30.72
CA SER A 159 16.22 13.33 -31.97
C SER A 159 17.42 14.01 -32.63
N PRO A 160 17.48 14.10 -33.97
CA PRO A 160 18.45 14.96 -34.66
C PRO A 160 18.38 16.39 -34.11
N GLN A 161 19.48 16.88 -33.56
CA GLN A 161 19.60 18.28 -33.17
C GLN A 161 19.56 19.11 -34.46
N LYS A 162 18.78 20.19 -34.51
CA LYS A 162 18.96 21.21 -35.55
C LYS A 162 20.18 22.04 -35.13
N PRO A 163 21.35 21.85 -35.75
CA PRO A 163 22.50 22.69 -35.44
C PRO A 163 22.14 24.12 -35.85
N ARG A 164 22.57 25.10 -35.07
CA ARG A 164 22.50 26.51 -35.47
C ARG A 164 23.54 26.79 -36.53
#